data_AF-A0A7X0M927-F1
#
_entry.id   AF-A0A7X0M927-F1
#
_cell.length_a   1.000
_cell.length_b   1.000
_cell.length_c   1.000
_cell.angle_alpha   90.00
_cell.angle_beta   90.00
_cell.angle_gamma   90.00
#
_symmetry.space_group_name_H-M   'P 1'
#
loop_
_entity.id
_entity.type
_entity.pdbx_description
1 polymer ?
#
loop_
_entity_poly.entity_id
_entity_poly.type
_entity_poly.pdbx_seq_one_letter_code
_entity_poly.pdbx_strand_id
1 'polypeptide(L)'
;MTTALGTLDLDIEQAQISATIAAVAARRKLPERAVQIAYVTAIQESKLLNLTWGDRDSVGVFQQRPSQGWGTVEQLQDPVYATNKFFSALVKVKRYLKLPLHDAAQAVQRSADGSAYAQHETDARILADAFTGKVPKAVHCWYPPPDKPVAFEAAKARKELGRALGGGAPQSNQIDAASQRRGWLIAAWSVAHAQKYGLHQVRYAGVSWTATAGHDGWLADAKAGAGQVVIA
;
A
#
# COMPACT_ATOMS: atom_id res chain seq x y z
N MET A 1 -13.07 1.16 -0.01
CA MET A 1 -12.43 2.33 -0.68
C MET A 1 -13.09 2.58 -2.02
N THR A 2 -13.08 3.82 -2.53
CA THR A 2 -13.87 4.18 -3.73
C THR A 2 -13.09 5.08 -4.68
N THR A 3 -13.15 4.77 -5.98
CA THR A 3 -12.57 5.55 -7.08
C THR A 3 -13.57 5.68 -8.23
N ALA A 4 -13.24 6.44 -9.27
CA ALA A 4 -14.07 6.51 -10.48
C ALA A 4 -14.17 5.16 -11.24
N LEU A 5 -13.22 4.25 -11.02
CA LEU A 5 -13.19 2.93 -11.65
C LEU A 5 -14.01 1.87 -10.88
N GLY A 6 -14.39 2.17 -9.63
CA GLY A 6 -15.16 1.24 -8.80
C GLY A 6 -14.85 1.37 -7.31
N THR A 7 -15.54 0.53 -6.54
CA THR A 7 -15.37 0.33 -5.10
C THR A 7 -14.78 -1.04 -4.85
N LEU A 8 -13.85 -1.11 -3.91
CA LEU A 8 -13.30 -2.36 -3.40
C LEU A 8 -13.34 -2.35 -1.88
N ASP A 9 -13.77 -3.48 -1.32
CA ASP A 9 -13.71 -3.74 0.10
C ASP A 9 -12.46 -4.58 0.37
N LEU A 10 -11.65 -4.11 1.31
CA LEU A 10 -10.41 -4.74 1.69
C LEU A 10 -10.44 -5.09 3.16
N ASP A 11 -9.91 -6.25 3.49
CA ASP A 11 -9.49 -6.54 4.85
C ASP A 11 -8.36 -5.59 5.27
N ILE A 12 -8.20 -5.42 6.58
CA ILE A 12 -7.21 -4.49 7.15
C ILE A 12 -5.80 -4.82 6.65
N GLU A 13 -5.44 -6.11 6.60
CA GLU A 13 -4.12 -6.53 6.10
C GLU A 13 -3.94 -6.19 4.62
N GLN A 14 -4.95 -6.42 3.78
CA GLN A 14 -4.90 -6.09 2.36
C GLN A 14 -4.71 -4.58 2.14
N ALA A 15 -5.36 -3.74 2.95
CA ALA A 15 -5.17 -2.28 2.91
C ALA A 15 -3.73 -1.89 3.34
N GLN A 16 -3.18 -2.51 4.38
CA GLN A 16 -1.81 -2.26 4.86
C GLN A 16 -0.75 -2.64 3.82
N ILE A 17 -0.89 -3.82 3.22
CA ILE A 17 -0.05 -4.27 2.12
C ILE A 17 -0.17 -3.33 0.93
N SER A 18 -1.40 -2.95 0.58
CA SER A 18 -1.63 -2.08 -0.58
C SER A 18 -0.98 -0.72 -0.41
N ALA A 19 -1.16 -0.08 0.75
CA ALA A 19 -0.51 1.17 1.09
C ALA A 19 1.03 1.06 1.09
N THR A 20 1.58 -0.05 1.59
CA THR A 20 3.02 -0.29 1.62
C THR A 20 3.61 -0.41 0.21
N ILE A 21 2.92 -1.10 -0.71
CA ILE A 21 3.35 -1.22 -2.11
C ILE A 21 3.44 0.17 -2.77
N ALA A 22 2.41 1.00 -2.61
CA ALA A 22 2.39 2.37 -3.17
C ALA A 22 3.49 3.26 -2.56
N ALA A 23 3.71 3.18 -1.24
CA ALA A 23 4.75 3.95 -0.57
C ALA A 23 6.16 3.57 -1.06
N VAL A 24 6.45 2.28 -1.21
CA VAL A 24 7.74 1.81 -1.76
C VAL A 24 7.91 2.18 -3.23
N ALA A 25 6.85 2.17 -4.03
CA ALA A 25 6.90 2.66 -5.40
C ALA A 25 7.24 4.17 -5.46
N ALA A 26 6.61 4.96 -4.59
CA ALA A 26 6.87 6.39 -4.47
C ALA A 26 8.31 6.69 -4.03
N ARG A 27 8.84 5.93 -3.05
CA ARG A 27 10.26 5.96 -2.67
C ARG A 27 11.18 5.80 -3.87
N ARG A 28 10.84 4.84 -4.74
CA ARG A 28 11.61 4.49 -5.93
C ARG A 28 11.33 5.37 -7.14
N LYS A 29 10.44 6.37 -7.01
CA LYS A 29 9.98 7.24 -8.09
C LYS A 29 9.46 6.44 -9.31
N LEU A 30 8.83 5.29 -9.05
CA LEU A 30 8.28 4.44 -10.09
C LEU A 30 6.92 4.98 -10.58
N PRO A 31 6.60 4.79 -11.86
CA PRO A 31 5.32 5.23 -12.40
C PRO A 31 4.17 4.37 -11.86
N GLU A 32 2.96 4.92 -11.91
CA GLU A 32 1.72 4.22 -11.53
C GLU A 32 1.56 2.87 -12.21
N ARG A 33 2.02 2.73 -13.47
CA ARG A 33 2.03 1.46 -14.18
C ARG A 33 2.80 0.36 -13.45
N ALA A 34 3.91 0.68 -12.79
CA ALA A 34 4.64 -0.29 -11.98
C ALA A 34 3.84 -0.72 -10.75
N VAL A 35 3.13 0.22 -10.11
CA VAL A 35 2.24 -0.05 -8.97
C VAL A 35 1.11 -0.99 -9.38
N GLN A 36 0.47 -0.73 -10.52
CA GLN A 36 -0.56 -1.62 -11.09
C GLN A 36 -0.02 -3.04 -11.32
N ILE A 37 1.18 -3.18 -11.89
CA ILE A 37 1.81 -4.49 -12.11
C ILE A 37 2.02 -5.21 -10.77
N ALA A 38 2.54 -4.49 -9.76
CA ALA A 38 2.71 -5.06 -8.42
C ALA A 38 1.38 -5.50 -7.78
N TYR A 39 0.30 -4.73 -7.93
CA TYR A 39 -1.00 -5.13 -7.41
C TYR A 39 -1.58 -6.33 -8.13
N VAL A 40 -1.55 -6.36 -9.46
CA VAL A 40 -1.98 -7.54 -10.22
C VAL A 40 -1.22 -8.79 -9.75
N THR A 41 0.09 -8.67 -9.55
CA THR A 41 0.88 -9.78 -9.01
C THR A 41 0.46 -10.14 -7.58
N ALA A 42 0.43 -9.19 -6.66
CA ALA A 42 0.13 -9.46 -5.25
C ALA A 42 -1.29 -10.02 -5.02
N ILE A 43 -2.27 -9.60 -5.82
CA ILE A 43 -3.62 -10.17 -5.77
C ILE A 43 -3.58 -11.64 -6.20
N GLN A 44 -2.92 -11.93 -7.32
CA GLN A 44 -2.85 -13.30 -7.84
C GLN A 44 -2.05 -14.24 -6.94
N GLU A 45 -0.93 -13.76 -6.38
CA GLU A 45 -0.02 -14.59 -5.58
C GLU A 45 -0.57 -14.84 -4.17
N SER A 46 -1.13 -13.83 -3.51
CA SER A 46 -1.49 -13.94 -2.09
C SER A 46 -2.79 -13.27 -1.70
N LYS A 47 -3.57 -12.77 -2.66
CA LYS A 47 -4.75 -11.92 -2.40
C LYS A 47 -4.41 -10.70 -1.54
N LEU A 48 -3.22 -10.12 -1.74
CA LEU A 48 -2.67 -8.99 -0.96
C LEU A 48 -2.40 -9.32 0.53
N LEU A 49 -2.20 -10.59 0.89
CA LEU A 49 -1.86 -11.01 2.25
C LEU A 49 -0.37 -11.34 2.38
N ASN A 50 0.19 -11.17 3.58
CA ASN A 50 1.58 -11.50 3.88
C ASN A 50 1.71 -12.91 4.44
N LEU A 51 1.58 -13.90 3.56
CA LEU A 51 1.49 -15.31 3.95
C LEU A 51 2.82 -15.86 4.49
N THR A 52 2.75 -16.66 5.56
CA THR A 52 3.92 -17.37 6.10
C THR A 52 4.22 -18.69 5.42
N TRP A 53 3.39 -19.07 4.44
CA TRP A 53 3.41 -20.33 3.71
C TRP A 53 3.02 -20.10 2.23
N GLY A 54 3.16 -21.16 1.43
CA GLY A 54 2.91 -21.15 0.00
C GLY A 54 3.25 -22.48 -0.67
N ASP A 55 3.26 -22.51 -2.01
CA ASP A 55 3.83 -23.64 -2.75
C ASP A 55 5.33 -23.77 -2.48
N ARG A 56 5.80 -24.98 -2.15
CA ARG A 56 7.20 -25.26 -1.76
C ARG A 56 7.66 -24.37 -0.61
N ASP A 57 8.64 -23.49 -0.84
CA ASP A 57 9.20 -22.54 0.12
C ASP A 57 8.76 -21.09 -0.15
N SER A 58 7.71 -20.89 -0.94
CA SER A 58 7.17 -19.56 -1.25
C SER A 58 6.54 -18.91 -0.01
N VAL A 59 6.85 -17.63 0.21
CA VAL A 59 6.29 -16.83 1.33
C VAL A 59 6.05 -15.38 0.91
N GLY A 60 5.29 -14.67 1.74
CA GLY A 60 5.05 -13.24 1.65
C GLY A 60 4.05 -12.85 0.56
N VAL A 61 3.90 -11.54 0.39
CA VAL A 61 2.91 -10.89 -0.50
C VAL A 61 3.07 -11.23 -1.99
N PHE A 62 4.27 -11.61 -2.42
CA PHE A 62 4.54 -11.97 -3.83
C PHE A 62 4.83 -13.46 -4.01
N GLN A 63 4.59 -14.30 -2.99
CA GLN A 63 4.90 -15.74 -2.99
C GLN A 63 6.29 -16.04 -3.57
N GLN A 64 7.29 -15.29 -3.10
CA GLN A 64 8.66 -15.40 -3.56
C GLN A 64 9.38 -16.52 -2.80
N ARG A 65 10.34 -17.17 -3.47
CA ARG A 65 11.05 -18.33 -2.92
C ARG A 65 12.47 -17.97 -2.46
N PRO A 66 12.84 -18.22 -1.18
CA PRO A 66 14.22 -18.12 -0.72
C PRO A 66 15.20 -18.94 -1.57
N SER A 67 14.83 -20.18 -1.91
CA SER A 67 15.63 -21.08 -2.75
C SER A 67 15.92 -20.55 -4.16
N GLN A 68 15.18 -19.54 -4.63
CA GLN A 68 15.41 -18.89 -5.93
C GLN A 68 16.18 -17.55 -5.81
N GLY A 69 16.70 -17.22 -4.63
CA GLY A 69 17.54 -16.03 -4.42
C GLY A 69 16.77 -14.73 -4.21
N TRP A 70 15.47 -14.81 -3.90
CA TRP A 70 14.66 -13.62 -3.62
C TRP A 70 15.04 -12.97 -2.28
N GLY A 71 15.42 -13.75 -1.27
CA GLY A 71 15.81 -13.29 0.07
C GLY A 71 15.71 -14.43 1.09
N THR A 72 15.92 -14.15 2.38
CA THR A 72 15.58 -15.11 3.45
C THR A 72 14.07 -15.10 3.71
N VAL A 73 13.54 -16.09 4.44
CA VAL A 73 12.11 -16.14 4.81
C VAL A 73 11.69 -14.87 5.53
N GLU A 74 12.51 -14.40 6.50
CA GLU A 74 12.24 -13.20 7.28
C GLU A 74 12.22 -11.94 6.40
N GLN A 75 13.11 -11.87 5.41
CA GLN A 75 13.13 -10.77 4.45
C GLN A 75 11.89 -10.78 3.55
N LEU A 76 11.44 -11.95 3.10
CA LEU A 76 10.29 -12.06 2.21
C LEU A 76 8.95 -11.86 2.93
N GLN A 77 8.92 -12.11 4.23
CA GLN A 77 7.79 -11.75 5.12
C GLN A 77 7.82 -10.30 5.59
N ASP A 78 8.82 -9.49 5.21
CA ASP A 78 8.79 -8.03 5.38
C ASP A 78 8.24 -7.38 4.10
N PRO A 79 7.01 -6.82 4.12
CA PRO A 79 6.39 -6.24 2.92
C PRO A 79 7.19 -5.11 2.29
N VAL A 80 7.96 -4.34 3.06
CA VAL A 80 8.82 -3.28 2.53
C VAL A 80 9.97 -3.88 1.72
N TYR A 81 10.59 -4.96 2.23
CA TYR A 81 11.65 -5.68 1.53
C TYR A 81 11.11 -6.39 0.29
N ALA A 82 10.07 -7.21 0.44
CA ALA A 82 9.50 -8.02 -0.64
C ALA A 82 9.05 -7.14 -1.81
N THR A 83 8.37 -6.03 -1.53
CA THR A 83 7.98 -5.04 -2.54
C THR A 83 9.20 -4.40 -3.21
N ASN A 84 10.21 -4.03 -2.44
CA ASN A 84 11.42 -3.46 -3.01
C ASN A 84 12.15 -4.46 -3.92
N LYS A 85 12.18 -5.74 -3.53
CA LYS A 85 12.79 -6.81 -4.31
C LYS A 85 12.00 -7.06 -5.60
N PHE A 86 10.68 -7.13 -5.53
CA PHE A 86 9.79 -7.24 -6.69
C PHE A 86 10.06 -6.13 -7.70
N PHE A 87 10.01 -4.86 -7.27
CA PHE A 87 10.27 -3.73 -8.17
C PHE A 87 11.71 -3.75 -8.71
N SER A 88 12.68 -4.36 -8.01
CA SER A 88 14.06 -4.47 -8.49
C SER A 88 14.19 -5.49 -9.62
N ALA A 89 13.33 -6.51 -9.63
CA ALA A 89 13.17 -7.42 -10.74
C ALA A 89 12.38 -6.76 -11.89
N LEU A 90 11.26 -6.08 -11.58
CA LEU A 90 10.41 -5.44 -12.60
C LEU A 90 11.17 -4.45 -13.49
N VAL A 91 12.01 -3.58 -12.91
CA VAL A 91 12.75 -2.59 -13.70
C VAL A 91 13.78 -3.21 -14.65
N LYS A 92 14.14 -4.49 -14.47
CA LYS A 92 15.01 -5.24 -15.39
C LYS A 92 14.24 -5.85 -16.56
N VAL A 93 12.90 -5.91 -16.48
CA VAL A 93 12.05 -6.40 -17.58
C VAL A 93 12.05 -5.36 -18.70
N LYS A 94 12.57 -5.75 -19.87
CA LYS A 94 12.69 -4.88 -21.04
C LYS A 94 11.31 -4.36 -21.45
N ARG A 95 11.17 -3.04 -21.53
CA ARG A 95 9.94 -2.35 -21.98
C ARG A 95 8.68 -2.72 -21.17
N TYR A 96 8.79 -3.09 -19.89
CA TYR A 96 7.65 -3.50 -19.06
C TYR A 96 6.47 -2.50 -19.07
N LEU A 97 6.75 -1.20 -19.22
CA LEU A 97 5.73 -0.15 -19.31
C LEU A 97 4.80 -0.29 -20.52
N LYS A 98 5.26 -0.95 -21.58
CA LYS A 98 4.52 -1.17 -22.83
C LYS A 98 3.89 -2.56 -22.91
N LEU A 99 4.15 -3.43 -21.94
CA LEU A 99 3.54 -4.76 -21.88
C LEU A 99 2.12 -4.65 -21.28
N PRO A 100 1.21 -5.56 -21.66
CA PRO A 100 0.04 -5.87 -20.83
C PRO A 100 0.43 -6.09 -19.36
N LEU A 101 -0.47 -5.80 -18.41
CA LEU A 101 -0.11 -5.87 -16.97
C LEU A 101 0.28 -7.30 -16.60
N HIS A 102 -0.52 -8.27 -17.05
CA HIS A 102 -0.27 -9.68 -16.83
C HIS A 102 1.05 -10.15 -17.42
N ASP A 103 1.41 -9.71 -18.64
CA ASP A 103 2.70 -10.06 -19.26
C ASP A 103 3.89 -9.50 -18.47
N ALA A 104 3.78 -8.27 -17.96
CA ALA A 104 4.83 -7.70 -17.13
C ALA A 104 4.96 -8.41 -15.77
N ALA A 105 3.83 -8.75 -15.14
CA ALA A 105 3.79 -9.54 -13.91
C ALA A 105 4.42 -10.92 -14.13
N GLN A 106 4.01 -11.60 -15.19
CA GLN A 106 4.52 -12.90 -15.61
C GLN A 106 6.02 -12.86 -15.94
N ALA A 107 6.51 -11.80 -16.58
CA ALA A 107 7.94 -11.66 -16.84
C ALA A 107 8.79 -11.54 -15.56
N VAL A 108 8.20 -11.06 -14.46
CA VAL A 108 8.85 -11.02 -13.14
C VAL A 108 8.75 -12.37 -12.44
N GLN A 109 7.54 -12.95 -12.33
CA GLN A 109 7.29 -14.16 -11.54
C GLN A 109 7.66 -15.46 -12.24
N ARG A 110 7.58 -15.49 -13.57
CA ARG A 110 7.81 -16.68 -14.41
C ARG A 110 6.97 -17.90 -13.94
N SER A 111 5.69 -17.69 -13.66
CA SER A 111 4.77 -18.77 -13.27
C SER A 111 4.33 -19.61 -14.49
N ALA A 112 3.54 -20.67 -14.28
CA ALA A 112 3.15 -21.58 -15.36
C ALA A 112 2.05 -21.02 -16.29
N ASP A 113 1.23 -20.07 -15.82
CA ASP A 113 0.11 -19.50 -16.57
C ASP A 113 -0.06 -18.00 -16.27
N GLY A 114 0.32 -17.17 -17.23
CA GLY A 114 0.21 -15.71 -17.12
C GLY A 114 -1.20 -15.15 -17.28
N SER A 115 -2.16 -15.93 -17.77
CA SER A 115 -3.53 -15.44 -18.03
C SER A 115 -4.30 -15.14 -16.74
N ALA A 116 -3.96 -15.83 -15.65
CA ALA A 116 -4.58 -15.66 -14.34
C ALA A 116 -4.42 -14.25 -13.75
N TYR A 117 -3.39 -13.50 -14.16
CA TYR A 117 -3.19 -12.11 -13.74
C TYR A 117 -4.19 -11.15 -14.40
N ALA A 118 -4.69 -11.46 -15.61
CA ALA A 118 -5.52 -10.53 -16.39
C ALA A 118 -6.85 -10.19 -15.72
N GLN A 119 -7.42 -11.12 -14.94
CA GLN A 119 -8.68 -10.92 -14.23
C GLN A 119 -8.60 -9.82 -13.15
N HIS A 120 -7.39 -9.50 -12.66
CA HIS A 120 -7.17 -8.55 -11.57
C HIS A 120 -6.78 -7.15 -12.04
N GLU A 121 -6.77 -6.89 -13.36
CA GLU A 121 -6.30 -5.60 -13.89
C GLU A 121 -7.15 -4.41 -13.45
N THR A 122 -8.47 -4.57 -13.33
CA THR A 122 -9.38 -3.51 -12.86
C THR A 122 -9.10 -3.17 -11.40
N ASP A 123 -9.03 -4.19 -10.55
CA ASP A 123 -8.79 -4.03 -9.11
C ASP A 123 -7.43 -3.37 -8.84
N ALA A 124 -6.40 -3.78 -9.58
CA ALA A 124 -5.08 -3.16 -9.52
C ALA A 124 -5.07 -1.68 -9.91
N ARG A 125 -5.94 -1.25 -10.84
CA ARG A 125 -6.08 0.17 -11.20
C ARG A 125 -6.81 0.94 -10.11
N ILE A 126 -7.89 0.39 -9.53
CA ILE A 126 -8.59 0.98 -8.38
C ILE A 126 -7.62 1.18 -7.21
N LEU A 127 -6.85 0.14 -6.87
CA LEU A 127 -5.83 0.18 -5.82
C LEU A 127 -4.77 1.26 -6.09
N ALA A 128 -4.26 1.33 -7.32
CA ALA A 128 -3.25 2.33 -7.70
C ALA A 128 -3.80 3.76 -7.62
N ASP A 129 -5.03 3.99 -8.06
CA ASP A 129 -5.70 5.29 -7.96
C ASP A 129 -5.86 5.72 -6.50
N ALA A 130 -6.26 4.80 -5.63
CA ALA A 130 -6.49 5.07 -4.21
C ALA A 130 -5.19 5.28 -3.42
N PHE A 131 -4.23 4.35 -3.51
CA PHE A 131 -3.06 4.33 -2.63
C PHE A 131 -1.88 5.16 -3.12
N THR A 132 -1.82 5.53 -4.41
CA THR A 132 -0.76 6.44 -4.91
C THR A 132 -1.06 7.92 -4.69
N GLY A 133 -2.17 8.23 -3.99
CA GLY A 133 -2.65 9.59 -3.76
C GLY A 133 -3.17 10.31 -4.99
N LYS A 134 -3.48 9.57 -6.07
CA LYS A 134 -4.04 10.11 -7.32
C LYS A 134 -5.48 10.55 -7.14
N VAL A 135 -6.29 9.75 -6.44
CA VAL A 135 -7.66 10.08 -6.09
C VAL A 135 -7.72 10.49 -4.62
N PRO A 136 -7.90 11.79 -4.30
CA PRO A 136 -8.12 12.27 -2.95
C PRO A 136 -9.25 11.51 -2.25
N LYS A 137 -9.11 11.26 -0.95
CA LYS A 137 -10.16 10.69 -0.08
C LYS A 137 -10.66 9.28 -0.47
N ALA A 138 -10.00 8.59 -1.41
CA ALA A 138 -10.43 7.28 -1.89
C ALA A 138 -10.40 6.20 -0.81
N VAL A 139 -9.39 6.26 0.07
CA VAL A 139 -9.22 5.33 1.19
C VAL A 139 -9.96 5.87 2.40
N HIS A 140 -11.01 5.17 2.81
CA HIS A 140 -11.90 5.51 3.92
C HIS A 140 -12.14 4.29 4.81
N CYS A 141 -11.10 3.46 5.01
CA CYS A 141 -11.20 2.21 5.75
C CYS A 141 -11.95 2.40 7.07
N TRP A 142 -12.81 1.45 7.38
CA TRP A 142 -13.50 1.34 8.65
C TRP A 142 -13.24 -0.05 9.23
N TYR A 143 -13.08 -0.11 10.54
CA TYR A 143 -12.97 -1.36 11.26
C TYR A 143 -13.78 -1.26 12.55
N PRO A 144 -14.40 -2.36 13.02
CA PRO A 144 -15.07 -2.37 14.31
C PRO A 144 -14.09 -1.93 15.41
N PRO A 145 -14.53 -1.12 16.39
CA PRO A 145 -13.73 -0.83 17.56
C PRO A 145 -13.24 -2.13 18.20
N PRO A 146 -11.93 -2.28 18.45
CA PRO A 146 -11.42 -3.50 19.07
C PRO A 146 -11.92 -3.62 20.51
N ASP A 147 -12.15 -4.85 20.98
CA ASP A 147 -12.59 -5.12 22.36
C ASP A 147 -11.62 -4.54 23.41
N LYS A 148 -10.34 -4.44 23.05
CA LYS A 148 -9.30 -3.79 23.84
C LYS A 148 -8.76 -2.58 23.08
N PRO A 149 -8.63 -1.40 23.74
CA PRO A 149 -8.00 -0.25 23.14
C PRO A 149 -6.58 -0.58 22.66
N VAL A 150 -6.29 -0.27 21.39
CA VAL A 150 -4.91 -0.31 20.89
C VAL A 150 -4.19 0.93 21.37
N ALA A 151 -3.00 0.76 21.95
CA ALA A 151 -2.19 1.89 22.39
C ALA A 151 -1.83 2.80 21.20
N PHE A 152 -1.82 4.11 21.42
CA PHE A 152 -1.40 5.07 20.40
C PHE A 152 0.12 5.00 20.20
N GLU A 153 0.56 4.37 19.11
CA GLU A 153 1.97 4.07 18.81
C GLU A 153 2.51 4.90 17.64
N ALA A 154 2.24 6.21 17.63
CA ALA A 154 2.60 7.12 16.53
C ALA A 154 4.07 7.04 16.10
N ALA A 155 5.00 6.87 17.05
CA ALA A 155 6.42 6.76 16.74
C ALA A 155 6.74 5.51 15.91
N LYS A 156 6.07 4.37 16.19
CA LYS A 156 6.20 3.15 15.38
C LYS A 156 5.57 3.34 13.99
N ALA A 157 4.41 4.02 13.91
CA ALA A 157 3.78 4.36 12.63
C ALA A 157 4.72 5.20 11.75
N ARG A 158 5.30 6.28 12.32
CA ARG A 158 6.26 7.16 11.62
C ARG A 158 7.52 6.41 11.19
N LYS A 159 8.04 5.51 12.03
CA LYS A 159 9.18 4.66 11.69
C LYS A 159 8.88 3.77 10.49
N GLU A 160 7.75 3.09 10.48
CA GLU A 160 7.37 2.20 9.39
C GLU A 160 7.08 2.96 8.09
N LEU A 161 6.36 4.08 8.17
CA LEU A 161 6.14 4.98 7.02
C LEU A 161 7.47 5.48 6.44
N GLY A 162 8.43 5.86 7.30
CA GLY A 162 9.77 6.25 6.89
C GLY A 162 10.50 5.14 6.13
N ARG A 163 10.45 3.90 6.64
CA ARG A 163 11.00 2.71 5.96
C ARG A 163 10.38 2.53 4.58
N ALA A 164 9.06 2.61 4.47
CA ALA A 164 8.35 2.43 3.20
C ALA A 164 8.68 3.55 2.19
N LEU A 165 8.69 4.82 2.63
CA LEU A 165 8.96 6.00 1.80
C LEU A 165 10.46 6.28 1.53
N GLY A 166 11.38 5.60 2.24
CA GLY A 166 12.82 5.71 2.04
C GLY A 166 13.46 6.95 2.64
N GLY A 167 12.84 7.52 3.66
CA GLY A 167 13.40 8.59 4.47
C GLY A 167 13.60 8.12 5.91
N GLY A 168 14.24 8.96 6.72
CA GLY A 168 14.16 8.81 8.17
C GLY A 168 12.69 8.87 8.64
N ALA A 169 12.44 8.35 9.84
CA ALA A 169 11.13 8.51 10.47
C ALA A 169 10.79 10.01 10.58
N PRO A 170 9.57 10.44 10.19
CA PRO A 170 9.12 11.80 10.48
C PRO A 170 9.26 12.10 11.97
N GLN A 171 9.82 13.28 12.29
CA GLN A 171 10.16 13.65 13.67
C GLN A 171 8.91 13.99 14.50
N SER A 172 7.82 14.41 13.85
CA SER A 172 6.57 14.79 14.50
C SER A 172 5.37 14.11 13.84
N ASN A 173 4.21 14.24 14.48
CA ASN A 173 2.91 13.82 13.94
C ASN A 173 2.40 14.69 12.78
N GLN A 174 3.10 15.78 12.46
CA GLN A 174 2.83 16.64 11.30
C GLN A 174 3.84 16.27 10.22
N ILE A 175 3.38 15.53 9.22
CA ILE A 175 4.24 14.91 8.20
C ILE A 175 4.16 15.73 6.93
N ASP A 176 5.29 16.27 6.48
CA ASP A 176 5.35 17.15 5.31
C ASP A 176 4.85 16.47 4.02
N ALA A 177 3.91 17.14 3.37
CA ALA A 177 3.35 16.77 2.08
C ALA A 177 4.02 17.61 0.99
N ALA A 178 5.14 17.14 0.45
CA ALA A 178 5.87 17.85 -0.61
C ALA A 178 5.03 18.10 -1.90
N SER A 179 3.89 17.42 -2.04
CA SER A 179 2.87 17.69 -3.05
C SER A 179 1.53 17.14 -2.57
N GLN A 180 0.43 17.57 -3.20
CA GLN A 180 -0.90 17.05 -2.92
C GLN A 180 -0.98 15.52 -3.07
N ARG A 181 -0.36 14.99 -4.14
CA ARG A 181 -0.30 13.53 -4.38
C ARG A 181 0.45 12.80 -3.26
N ARG A 182 1.57 13.37 -2.79
CA ARG A 182 2.33 12.78 -1.67
C ARG A 182 1.54 12.83 -0.37
N GLY A 183 0.83 13.93 -0.10
CA GLY A 183 -0.03 14.05 1.07
C GLY A 183 -1.15 13.02 1.08
N TRP A 184 -1.84 12.82 -0.05
CA TRP A 184 -2.88 11.79 -0.15
C TRP A 184 -2.33 10.36 -0.06
N LEU A 185 -1.12 10.11 -0.56
CA LEU A 185 -0.43 8.83 -0.34
C LEU A 185 -0.15 8.59 1.15
N ILE A 186 0.37 9.59 1.86
CA ILE A 186 0.65 9.48 3.31
C ILE A 186 -0.67 9.30 4.08
N ALA A 187 -1.70 10.08 3.76
CA ALA A 187 -3.02 9.98 4.39
C ALA A 187 -3.63 8.58 4.20
N ALA A 188 -3.61 8.04 2.97
CA ALA A 188 -4.07 6.69 2.66
C ALA A 188 -3.28 5.62 3.43
N TRP A 189 -1.96 5.77 3.53
CA TRP A 189 -1.12 4.87 4.31
C TRP A 189 -1.48 4.90 5.80
N SER A 190 -1.67 6.10 6.36
CA SER A 190 -2.03 6.30 7.77
C SER A 190 -3.39 5.69 8.09
N VAL A 191 -4.40 5.89 7.24
CA VAL A 191 -5.73 5.28 7.42
C VAL A 191 -5.64 3.75 7.37
N ALA A 192 -4.90 3.17 6.42
CA ALA A 192 -4.74 1.72 6.31
C ALA A 192 -4.04 1.08 7.52
N HIS A 193 -3.13 1.81 8.18
CA HIS A 193 -2.39 1.35 9.35
C HIS A 193 -2.98 1.82 10.68
N ALA A 194 -4.13 2.50 10.67
CA ALA A 194 -4.71 3.15 11.83
C ALA A 194 -4.98 2.16 12.97
N GLN A 195 -5.60 1.02 12.69
CA GLN A 195 -5.87 -0.01 13.70
C GLN A 195 -4.57 -0.54 14.33
N LYS A 196 -3.54 -0.79 13.51
CA LYS A 196 -2.27 -1.39 13.94
C LYS A 196 -1.49 -0.50 14.90
N TYR A 197 -1.58 0.82 14.74
CA TYR A 197 -0.82 1.78 15.55
C TYR A 197 -1.70 2.65 16.45
N GLY A 198 -2.99 2.33 16.58
CA GLY A 198 -3.94 3.10 17.39
C GLY A 198 -4.12 4.55 16.91
N LEU A 199 -4.00 4.82 15.60
CA LEU A 199 -4.30 6.14 15.04
C LEU A 199 -5.82 6.31 15.01
N HIS A 200 -6.34 7.37 15.62
CA HIS A 200 -7.76 7.66 15.69
C HIS A 200 -8.20 8.81 14.79
N GLN A 201 -7.26 9.62 14.28
CA GLN A 201 -7.55 10.70 13.35
C GLN A 201 -6.42 10.92 12.33
N VAL A 202 -6.80 11.18 11.08
CA VAL A 202 -5.91 11.68 10.03
C VAL A 202 -6.49 12.95 9.43
N ARG A 203 -5.71 14.03 9.37
CA ARG A 203 -6.15 15.33 8.83
C ARG A 203 -5.27 15.73 7.66
N TYR A 204 -5.90 16.14 6.57
CA TYR A 204 -5.19 16.65 5.40
C TYR A 204 -6.11 17.44 4.47
N ALA A 205 -5.61 18.55 3.92
CA ALA A 205 -6.22 19.28 2.80
C ALA A 205 -7.71 19.59 2.97
N GLY A 206 -8.07 20.20 4.10
CA GLY A 206 -9.43 20.66 4.42
C GLY A 206 -10.38 19.56 4.89
N VAL A 207 -9.87 18.34 5.15
CA VAL A 207 -10.70 17.23 5.66
C VAL A 207 -9.99 16.42 6.75
N SER A 208 -10.80 15.71 7.54
CA SER A 208 -10.36 14.74 8.53
C SER A 208 -11.10 13.42 8.39
N TRP A 209 -10.38 12.32 8.57
CA TRP A 209 -10.91 10.98 8.79
C TRP A 209 -10.74 10.61 10.26
N THR A 210 -11.70 9.89 10.84
CA THR A 210 -11.61 9.35 12.21
C THR A 210 -11.93 7.87 12.23
N ALA A 211 -11.27 7.12 13.12
CA ALA A 211 -11.45 5.67 13.21
C ALA A 211 -12.88 5.26 13.60
N THR A 212 -13.55 6.04 14.46
CA THR A 212 -14.92 5.76 14.92
C THR A 212 -15.98 6.03 13.87
N ALA A 213 -15.72 6.96 12.95
CA ALA A 213 -16.64 7.36 11.89
C ALA A 213 -16.09 7.03 10.49
N GLY A 214 -15.19 6.03 10.39
CA GLY A 214 -14.53 5.70 9.11
C GLY A 214 -15.52 5.41 7.97
N HIS A 215 -16.69 4.85 8.29
CA HIS A 215 -17.78 4.60 7.35
C HIS A 215 -18.34 5.88 6.68
N ASP A 216 -18.30 7.03 7.37
CA ASP A 216 -18.69 8.34 6.84
C ASP A 216 -17.61 8.93 5.91
N GLY A 217 -16.43 8.31 5.89
CA GLY A 217 -15.29 8.71 5.10
C GLY A 217 -14.60 9.97 5.61
N TRP A 218 -14.35 10.91 4.71
CA TRP A 218 -13.59 12.12 5.00
C TRP A 218 -14.53 13.31 5.17
N LEU A 219 -14.54 13.89 6.37
CA LEU A 219 -15.40 15.01 6.74
C LEU A 219 -14.66 16.34 6.62
N ALA A 220 -15.39 17.43 6.38
CA ALA A 220 -14.81 18.77 6.29
C ALA A 220 -14.11 19.19 7.59
N ASP A 221 -12.92 19.76 7.46
CA ASP A 221 -12.10 20.24 8.55
C ASP A 221 -11.24 21.44 8.12
N ALA A 222 -11.75 22.65 8.39
CA ALA A 222 -11.08 23.89 8.01
C ALA A 222 -9.69 24.09 8.64
N LYS A 223 -9.35 23.33 9.70
CA LYS A 223 -8.02 23.41 10.34
C LYS A 223 -7.00 22.47 9.69
N ALA A 224 -7.43 21.55 8.81
CA ALA A 224 -6.53 20.65 8.10
C ALA A 224 -5.82 21.39 6.95
N GLY A 225 -4.54 21.73 7.15
CA GLY A 225 -3.71 22.31 6.09
C GLY A 225 -3.39 21.33 4.95
N ALA A 226 -3.02 21.86 3.78
CA ALA A 226 -2.58 21.06 2.63
C ALA A 226 -1.06 20.80 2.57
N GLY A 227 -0.29 21.46 3.45
CA GLY A 227 1.17 21.31 3.50
C GLY A 227 1.65 20.11 4.34
N GLN A 228 0.81 19.59 5.23
CA GLN A 228 1.18 18.52 6.15
C GLN A 228 0.00 17.57 6.41
N VAL A 229 0.29 16.27 6.49
CA VAL A 229 -0.65 15.27 7.00
C VAL A 229 -0.45 15.17 8.51
N VAL A 230 -1.53 15.36 9.28
CA VAL A 230 -1.49 15.24 10.73
C VAL A 230 -2.08 13.90 11.14
N ILE A 231 -1.34 13.13 11.93
CA ILE A 231 -1.81 11.87 12.52
C ILE A 231 -1.98 12.01 14.03
N ALA A 232 -3.09 11.49 14.56
CA ALA A 232 -3.36 11.38 15.98
C ALA A 232 -3.99 10.03 16.27
#